data_AF-A0A7V2K8G3-F1
#
_entry.id   AF-A0A7V2K8G3-F1
#
_cell.length_a   1.000
_cell.length_b   1.000
_cell.length_c   1.000
_cell.angle_alpha   90.00
_cell.angle_beta   90.00
_cell.angle_gamma   90.00
#
_symmetry.space_group_name_H-M   'P 1'
#
loop_
_entity.id
_entity.type
_entity.pdbx_description
1 polymer ?
#
loop_
_entity_poly.entity_id
_entity_poly.type
_entity_poly.pdbx_seq_one_letter_code
_entity_poly.pdbx_strand_id
1 'polypeptide(L)' 'MKGFGEIMTPEETTKHLKIEKPTLYKMARKGKIPDMKIELKE' A
#
# COMPACT_ATOMS: atom_id res chain seq x y z
N MET A 1 12.61 -15.55 -0.55
CA MET A 1 12.17 -14.82 -1.76
C MET A 1 10.85 -14.16 -1.42
N LYS A 2 10.75 -12.82 -1.42
CA LYS A 2 9.46 -12.14 -1.25
C LYS A 2 8.56 -12.56 -2.42
N GLY A 3 7.53 -13.36 -2.13
CA GLY A 3 6.61 -13.87 -3.14
C GLY A 3 5.66 -12.78 -3.64
N PHE A 4 5.20 -12.91 -4.88
CA PHE A 4 4.05 -12.16 -5.38
C PHE A 4 2.85 -12.42 -4.45
N GLY A 5 2.46 -11.42 -3.64
CA GLY A 5 1.36 -11.55 -2.67
C GLY A 5 1.66 -11.02 -1.26
N GLU A 6 2.87 -10.55 -0.96
CA GLU A 6 3.11 -9.84 0.30
C GLU A 6 2.33 -8.52 0.35
N ILE A 7 1.48 -8.38 1.37
CA ILE A 7 0.86 -7.10 1.72
C ILE A 7 1.95 -6.23 2.34
N MET A 8 2.25 -5.12 1.68
CA MET A 8 3.21 -4.13 2.18
C MET A 8 2.48 -3.03 2.94
N THR A 9 3.10 -2.55 4.02
CA THR A 9 2.60 -1.37 4.73
C THR A 9 2.72 -0.11 3.85
N PRO A 10 1.95 0.96 4.12
CA PRO A 10 2.12 2.23 3.41
C PRO A 10 3.55 2.78 3.50
N GLU A 11 4.24 2.61 4.62
CA GLU A 11 5.63 3.04 4.85
C GLU A 11 6.62 2.28 3.96
N GLU A 12 6.50 0.96 3.86
CA GLU A 12 7.36 0.17 2.99
C GLU A 12 7.09 0.48 1.52
N THR A 13 5.82 0.65 1.16
CA THR A 13 5.39 0.95 -0.20
C THR A 13 5.91 2.31 -0.66
N THR A 14 5.82 3.34 0.19
CA THR A 14 6.35 4.68 -0.10
C THR A 14 7.86 4.68 -0.26
N LYS A 15 8.60 3.96 0.60
CA LYS A 15 10.06 3.79 0.46
C LYS A 15 10.43 3.08 -0.84
N HIS A 16 9.71 2.02 -1.20
CA HIS A 16 9.98 1.25 -2.40
C HIS A 16 9.71 2.04 -3.68
N LEU A 17 8.56 2.70 -3.75
CA LEU A 17 8.14 3.49 -4.90
C LEU A 17 8.80 4.88 -4.96
N LYS A 18 9.51 5.29 -3.90
CA LYS A 18 10.12 6.61 -3.75
C LYS A 18 9.11 7.75 -3.91
N ILE A 19 7.94 7.59 -3.30
CA ILE A 19 6.86 8.58 -3.30
C ILE A 19 6.43 8.92 -1.88
N GLU A 20 5.82 10.08 -1.72
CA GLU A 20 5.23 10.50 -0.44
C GLU A 20 3.91 9.79 -0.14
N LYS A 21 3.58 9.60 1.15
CA LYS A 21 2.32 8.98 1.61
C LYS A 21 1.06 9.63 1.01
N PRO A 22 0.93 10.96 0.91
CA PRO A 22 -0.24 11.58 0.27
C PRO A 22 -0.40 11.19 -1.19
N THR A 23 0.69 10.97 -1.92
CA THR A 23 0.67 10.51 -3.31
C THR A 23 0.18 9.06 -3.38
N LEU A 24 0.69 8.21 -2.49
CA LEU A 24 0.23 6.82 -2.37
C LEU A 24 -1.29 6.75 -2.12
N TYR A 25 -1.82 7.53 -1.18
CA TYR A 25 -3.27 7.57 -0.91
C TYR A 25 -4.09 8.09 -2.08
N LYS A 26 -3.59 9.10 -2.82
CA LYS A 26 -4.25 9.57 -4.05
C LYS A 26 -4.29 8.49 -5.13
N MET A 27 -3.26 7.65 -5.22
CA MET A 27 -3.22 6.53 -6.18
C MET A 27 -4.22 5.43 -5.81
N ALA A 28 -4.27 5.05 -4.53
CA ALA A 28 -5.26 4.09 -4.03
C ALA A 28 -6.69 4.57 -4.28
N ARG A 29 -7.01 5.84 -3.93
CA ARG A 29 -8.34 6.44 -4.21
C ARG A 29 -8.71 6.50 -5.69
N LYS A 30 -7.72 6.57 -6.59
CA LYS A 30 -7.93 6.53 -8.05
C LYS A 30 -8.00 5.11 -8.60
N GLY A 31 -7.92 4.08 -7.75
CA GLY A 31 -7.90 2.67 -8.16
C GLY A 31 -6.62 2.25 -8.90
N LYS A 32 -5.55 3.04 -8.82
CA LYS A 32 -4.29 2.74 -9.53
C LYS A 32 -3.45 1.67 -8.83
N ILE A 33 -3.70 1.45 -7.55
CA ILE A 33 -3.03 0.44 -6.73
C ILE A 33 -4.13 -0.24 -5.91
N PRO A 34 -4.15 -1.58 -5.84
CA PRO A 34 -5.05 -2.29 -4.95
C PRO A 34 -4.66 -2.01 -3.50
N ASP A 35 -5.61 -1.56 -2.69
CA ASP A 35 -5.48 -1.43 -1.25
C ASP A 35 -6.41 -2.41 -0.53
N MET A 36 -5.96 -2.90 0.63
CA MET A 36 -6.72 -3.82 1.47
C MET A 36 -6.81 -3.24 2.87
N LYS A 37 -8.03 -2.93 3.32
CA LYS A 37 -8.28 -2.57 4.71
C LYS A 37 -8.41 -3.85 5.52
N ILE A 38 -7.49 -4.07 6.46
CA ILE A 38 -7.58 -5.18 7.42
C ILE A 38 -8.29 -4.63 8.65
N GLU A 39 -9.55 -5.04 8.84
CA GLU A 39 -10.26 -4.80 10.10
C GLU A 39 -9.99 -5.99 11.03
N LEU A 40 -9.19 -5.79 12.07
CA LEU A 40 -9.04 -6.76 13.14
C LEU A 40 -10.32 -6.70 13.99
N LYS A 41 -11.12 -7.77 13.97
CA LYS A 41 -12.20 -7.94 14.94
C LYS A 41 -11.59 -8.39 16.26
N GLU A 42 -11.84 -7.63 17.32
CA GLU A 42 -11.56 -8.01 18.71
C GLU A 42 -12.46 -9.14 19.18
#